data_AF-A0A419ARB6-F1
#
_entry.id   AF-A0A419ARB6-F1
#
_cell.length_a   1.000
_cell.length_b   1.000
_cell.length_c   1.000
_cell.angle_alpha   90.00
_cell.angle_beta   90.00
_cell.angle_gamma   90.00
#
_symmetry.space_group_name_H-M   'P 1'
#
loop_
_entity.id
_entity.type
_entity.pdbx_description
1 polymer ?
#
loop_
_entity_poly.entity_id
_entity_poly.type
_entity_poly.pdbx_seq_one_letter_code
_entity_poly.pdbx_strand_id
1 'polypeptide(L)'
;MESHRQAEAELKENDGKWESILMENNGVENTESERALFLTTTAKAKIARLSVLMKDQKRKVAEMNIRLGGMTVEYNNAFSNVTAPIVKREVEQLITELHDLMAPRISRVVGLCRMYGVSVRETLVTFYSTTTYRNGQGELVDAGRLERIMSADDIESSIINSVKAIIRSDSIKLNDDQLPDDHPGAYPKNVFRAMKNTPSPAQLARAKCDAEYKEKLFTGEIPFSNL
;
A
#
# COMPACT_ATOMS: atom_id res chain seq x y z
N MET A 1 -10.30 -23.00 22.58
CA MET A 1 -10.25 -21.95 23.62
C MET A 1 -11.34 -22.15 24.66
N GLU A 2 -12.62 -22.10 24.30
CA GLU A 2 -13.71 -22.19 25.29
C GLU A 2 -13.75 -23.52 26.06
N SER A 3 -13.62 -24.66 25.36
CA SER A 3 -13.57 -25.99 25.99
C SER A 3 -12.35 -26.21 26.90
N HIS A 4 -11.24 -25.50 26.63
CA HIS A 4 -10.02 -25.55 27.45
C HIS A 4 -10.21 -24.72 28.73
N ARG A 5 -10.73 -23.49 28.61
CA ARG A 5 -11.12 -22.67 29.77
C ARG A 5 -12.16 -23.34 30.66
N GLN A 6 -13.14 -24.01 30.06
CA GLN A 6 -14.15 -24.75 30.82
C GLN A 6 -13.51 -25.90 31.61
N ALA A 7 -12.59 -26.64 31.01
CA ALA A 7 -11.86 -27.70 31.70
C ALA A 7 -10.92 -27.15 32.80
N GLU A 8 -10.30 -25.98 32.59
CA GLU A 8 -9.52 -25.29 33.63
C GLU A 8 -10.40 -24.82 34.80
N ALA A 9 -11.61 -24.32 34.52
CA ALA A 9 -12.57 -23.93 35.55
C ALA A 9 -13.04 -25.17 36.35
N GLU A 10 -13.40 -26.25 35.66
CA GLU A 10 -13.78 -27.53 36.27
C GLU A 10 -12.65 -28.09 37.15
N LEU A 11 -11.40 -28.01 36.67
CA LEU A 11 -10.24 -28.40 37.46
C LEU A 11 -10.09 -27.50 38.70
N LYS A 12 -10.08 -26.18 38.52
CA LYS A 12 -9.92 -25.22 39.62
C LYS A 12 -10.99 -25.37 40.69
N GLU A 13 -12.21 -25.73 40.29
CA GLU A 13 -13.30 -25.97 41.23
C GLU A 13 -13.16 -27.28 42.00
N ASN A 14 -12.51 -28.30 41.44
CA ASN A 14 -12.47 -29.66 42.01
C ASN A 14 -11.08 -30.11 42.49
N ASP A 15 -10.03 -29.35 42.23
CA ASP A 15 -8.67 -29.65 42.68
C ASP A 15 -8.63 -29.63 44.22
N GLY A 16 -8.09 -30.69 44.82
CA GLY A 16 -8.03 -30.88 46.28
C GLY A 16 -9.36 -31.24 46.97
N LYS A 17 -10.54 -31.11 46.32
CA LYS A 17 -11.83 -31.47 46.95
C LYS A 17 -11.88 -32.94 47.38
N TRP A 18 -11.31 -33.85 46.59
CA TRP A 18 -11.27 -35.27 46.92
C TRP A 18 -10.41 -35.55 48.17
N GLU A 19 -9.30 -34.82 48.35
CA GLU A 19 -8.43 -34.91 49.53
C GLU A 19 -9.14 -34.36 50.76
N SER A 20 -9.85 -33.23 50.61
CA SER A 20 -10.67 -32.66 51.69
C SER A 20 -11.77 -33.63 52.15
N ILE A 21 -12.52 -34.22 51.22
CA ILE A 21 -13.59 -35.19 51.53
C ILE A 21 -13.03 -36.47 52.17
N LEU A 22 -11.87 -36.94 51.71
CA LEU A 22 -11.18 -38.08 52.34
C LEU A 22 -10.76 -37.76 53.78
N MET A 23 -10.17 -36.58 54.00
CA MET A 23 -9.74 -36.15 55.32
C MET A 23 -10.93 -35.98 56.29
N GLU A 24 -12.05 -35.44 55.80
CA GLU A 24 -13.31 -35.33 56.56
C GLU A 24 -13.90 -36.70 56.93
N ASN A 25 -13.70 -37.72 56.09
CA ASN A 25 -14.13 -39.10 56.34
C ASN A 25 -13.05 -39.98 56.98
N ASN A 26 -12.08 -39.40 57.68
CA ASN A 26 -10.99 -40.11 58.37
C ASN A 26 -10.17 -41.04 57.45
N GLY A 27 -10.02 -40.68 56.18
CA GLY A 27 -9.29 -41.46 55.18
C GLY A 27 -10.06 -42.63 54.58
N VAL A 28 -11.37 -42.74 54.84
CA VAL A 28 -12.23 -43.76 54.21
C VAL A 28 -12.74 -43.23 52.87
N GLU A 29 -12.40 -43.92 51.79
CA GLU A 29 -12.93 -43.64 50.45
C GLU A 29 -14.45 -43.82 50.42
N ASN A 30 -15.13 -42.82 49.84
CA ASN A 30 -16.56 -42.87 49.60
C ASN A 30 -16.87 -42.42 48.16
N THR A 31 -18.14 -42.56 47.78
CA THR A 31 -18.60 -42.21 46.42
C THR A 31 -18.38 -40.73 46.06
N GLU A 32 -18.32 -39.83 47.05
CA GLU A 32 -18.11 -38.40 46.83
C GLU A 32 -16.63 -38.07 46.59
N SER A 33 -15.72 -38.68 47.36
CA SER A 33 -14.27 -38.55 47.12
C SER A 33 -13.86 -39.19 45.80
N GLU A 34 -14.42 -40.36 45.46
CA GLU A 34 -14.18 -41.02 44.17
C GLU A 34 -14.69 -40.17 43.00
N ARG A 35 -15.88 -39.59 43.12
CA ARG A 35 -16.44 -38.70 42.09
C ARG A 35 -15.60 -37.44 41.92
N ALA A 36 -15.16 -36.82 43.01
CA ALA A 36 -14.28 -35.65 42.94
C ALA A 36 -12.93 -35.99 42.30
N LEU A 37 -12.34 -37.14 42.64
CA LEU A 37 -11.10 -37.63 42.02
C LEU A 37 -11.28 -37.91 40.51
N PHE A 38 -12.39 -38.54 40.12
CA PHE A 38 -12.72 -38.80 38.72
C PHE A 38 -12.87 -37.51 37.90
N LEU A 39 -13.58 -36.51 38.44
CA LEU A 39 -13.74 -35.21 37.78
C LEU A 39 -12.40 -34.50 37.61
N THR A 40 -11.58 -34.47 38.66
CA THR A 40 -10.25 -33.83 38.64
C THR A 40 -9.29 -34.53 37.67
N THR A 41 -9.24 -35.86 37.66
CA THR A 41 -8.39 -36.62 36.73
C THR A 41 -8.85 -36.47 35.28
N THR A 42 -10.16 -36.49 35.04
CA THR A 42 -10.75 -36.27 33.70
C THR A 42 -10.47 -34.85 33.20
N ALA A 43 -10.62 -33.84 34.04
CA ALA A 43 -10.30 -32.45 33.71
C ALA A 43 -8.80 -32.27 33.39
N LYS A 44 -7.89 -32.83 34.22
CA LYS A 44 -6.44 -32.82 33.96
C LYS A 44 -6.09 -33.48 32.61
N ALA A 45 -6.67 -34.65 32.32
CA ALA A 45 -6.45 -35.35 31.05
C ALA A 45 -6.99 -34.55 29.84
N LYS A 46 -8.16 -33.91 29.98
CA LYS A 46 -8.77 -33.07 28.95
C LYS A 46 -7.93 -31.82 28.67
N ILE A 47 -7.46 -31.13 29.71
CA ILE A 47 -6.54 -29.98 29.60
C ILE A 47 -5.27 -30.39 28.87
N ALA A 48 -4.64 -31.51 29.27
CA ALA A 48 -3.40 -31.98 28.62
C ALA A 48 -3.58 -32.19 27.10
N ARG A 49 -4.66 -32.85 26.69
CA ARG A 49 -4.97 -33.07 25.26
C ARG A 49 -5.26 -31.77 24.53
N LEU A 50 -6.09 -30.89 25.12
CA LEU A 50 -6.45 -29.61 24.52
C LEU A 50 -5.25 -28.66 24.40
N SER A 51 -4.34 -28.67 25.36
CA SER A 51 -3.10 -27.88 25.31
C SER A 51 -2.20 -28.26 24.12
N VAL A 52 -2.08 -29.56 23.82
CA VAL A 52 -1.34 -30.05 22.64
C VAL A 52 -2.00 -29.57 21.35
N LEU A 53 -3.33 -29.72 21.23
CA LEU A 53 -4.07 -29.28 20.05
C LEU A 53 -3.98 -27.76 19.83
N MET A 54 -4.04 -26.98 20.91
CA MET A 54 -3.89 -25.53 20.83
C MET A 54 -2.48 -25.12 20.38
N LYS A 55 -1.43 -25.82 20.84
CA LYS A 55 -0.06 -25.58 20.38
C LYS A 55 0.09 -25.90 18.88
N ASP A 56 -0.46 -27.02 18.41
CA ASP A 56 -0.45 -27.39 17.00
C ASP A 56 -1.23 -26.38 16.13
N GLN A 57 -2.41 -25.95 16.60
CA GLN A 57 -3.21 -24.95 15.90
C GLN A 57 -2.47 -23.61 15.79
N LYS A 58 -1.82 -23.14 16.87
CA LYS A 58 -1.00 -21.93 16.82
C LYS A 58 0.12 -22.05 15.79
N ARG A 59 0.80 -23.20 15.74
CA ARG A 59 1.85 -23.46 14.75
C ARG A 59 1.32 -23.49 13.30
N LYS A 60 0.14 -24.04 13.06
CA LYS A 60 -0.47 -24.02 11.72
C LYS A 60 -0.87 -22.61 11.29
N VAL A 61 -1.44 -21.82 12.19
CA VAL A 61 -1.78 -20.41 11.93
C VAL A 61 -0.52 -19.60 11.62
N ALA A 62 0.55 -19.82 12.38
CA ALA A 62 1.87 -19.27 12.13
C ALA A 62 2.39 -19.57 10.71
N GLU A 63 2.38 -20.84 10.31
CA GLU A 63 2.80 -21.27 8.97
C GLU A 63 1.93 -20.67 7.85
N MET A 64 0.63 -20.58 8.05
CA MET A 64 -0.29 -19.90 7.12
C MET A 64 0.03 -18.41 6.98
N ASN A 65 0.33 -17.71 8.08
CA ASN A 65 0.67 -16.30 8.06
C ASN A 65 1.99 -16.04 7.32
N ILE A 66 2.99 -16.92 7.47
CA ILE A 66 4.23 -16.90 6.67
C ILE A 66 3.90 -16.97 5.18
N ARG A 67 3.11 -17.99 4.80
CA ARG A 67 2.76 -18.24 3.42
C ARG A 67 1.98 -17.08 2.81
N LEU A 68 1.01 -16.54 3.56
CA LEU A 68 0.25 -15.36 3.16
C LEU A 68 1.16 -14.15 2.96
N GLY A 69 2.12 -13.91 3.86
CA GLY A 69 3.12 -12.84 3.70
C GLY A 69 3.93 -12.98 2.42
N GLY A 70 4.45 -14.17 2.15
CA GLY A 70 5.16 -14.47 0.90
C GLY A 70 4.31 -14.18 -0.34
N MET A 71 3.09 -14.72 -0.39
CA MET A 71 2.16 -14.50 -1.50
C MET A 71 1.80 -13.02 -1.69
N THR A 72 1.67 -12.26 -0.60
CA THR A 72 1.29 -10.84 -0.68
C THR A 72 2.43 -10.01 -1.26
N VAL A 73 3.68 -10.31 -0.89
CA VAL A 73 4.88 -9.67 -1.47
C VAL A 73 5.02 -10.05 -2.95
N GLU A 74 4.86 -11.32 -3.29
CA GLU A 74 4.91 -11.79 -4.68
C GLU A 74 3.84 -11.10 -5.54
N TYR A 75 2.61 -11.01 -5.04
CA TYR A 75 1.53 -10.29 -5.71
C TYR A 75 1.87 -8.81 -5.89
N ASN A 76 2.39 -8.15 -4.86
CA ASN A 76 2.76 -6.74 -4.95
C ASN A 76 3.84 -6.49 -6.01
N ASN A 77 4.84 -7.37 -6.07
CA ASN A 77 5.89 -7.31 -7.08
C ASN A 77 5.35 -7.58 -8.48
N ALA A 78 4.50 -8.60 -8.65
CA ALA A 78 3.88 -8.91 -9.92
C ALA A 78 2.99 -7.76 -10.42
N PHE A 79 2.15 -7.20 -9.54
CA PHE A 79 1.31 -6.05 -9.86
C PHE A 79 2.16 -4.84 -10.27
N SER A 80 3.25 -4.55 -9.55
CA SER A 80 4.17 -3.47 -9.88
C SER A 80 4.89 -3.70 -11.22
N ASN A 81 5.30 -4.93 -11.49
CA ASN A 81 5.98 -5.31 -12.73
C ASN A 81 5.07 -5.24 -13.96
N VAL A 82 3.76 -5.42 -13.79
CA VAL A 82 2.77 -5.24 -14.86
C VAL A 82 2.38 -3.77 -15.02
N THR A 83 2.15 -3.05 -13.93
CA THR A 83 1.69 -1.65 -13.97
C THR A 83 2.77 -0.68 -14.41
N ALA A 84 4.03 -0.85 -13.98
CA ALA A 84 5.09 0.11 -14.30
C ALA A 84 5.36 0.26 -15.82
N PRO A 85 5.44 -0.83 -16.62
CA PRO A 85 5.54 -0.72 -18.07
C PRO A 85 4.34 -0.05 -18.73
N ILE A 86 3.12 -0.31 -18.26
CA ILE A 86 1.90 0.31 -18.79
C ILE A 86 1.95 1.82 -18.54
N VAL A 87 2.18 2.25 -17.30
CA VAL A 87 2.31 3.67 -16.96
C VAL A 87 3.41 4.34 -17.77
N LYS A 88 4.57 3.68 -17.92
CA LYS A 88 5.67 4.19 -18.74
C LYS A 88 5.25 4.41 -20.19
N ARG A 89 4.56 3.43 -20.80
CA ARG A 89 4.05 3.53 -22.18
C ARG A 89 3.11 4.72 -22.33
N GLU A 90 2.13 4.87 -21.44
CA GLU A 90 1.16 5.98 -21.49
C GLU A 90 1.85 7.35 -21.33
N VAL A 91 2.86 7.45 -20.45
CA VAL A 91 3.65 8.68 -20.27
C VAL A 91 4.49 8.99 -21.52
N GLU A 92 5.16 8.00 -22.09
CA GLU A 92 5.97 8.18 -23.31
C GLU A 92 5.10 8.58 -24.52
N GLN A 93 3.92 7.97 -24.65
CA GLN A 93 2.94 8.33 -25.66
C GLN A 93 2.45 9.77 -25.47
N LEU A 94 2.05 10.15 -24.25
CA LEU A 94 1.63 11.52 -23.93
C LEU A 94 2.72 12.55 -24.25
N ILE A 95 3.99 12.25 -23.92
CA ILE A 95 5.12 13.14 -24.22
C ILE A 95 5.26 13.31 -25.74
N THR A 96 5.14 12.22 -26.49
CA THR A 96 5.26 12.25 -27.96
C THR A 96 4.12 13.04 -28.60
N GLU A 97 2.87 12.81 -28.18
CA GLU A 97 1.69 13.54 -28.68
C GLU A 97 1.77 15.03 -28.37
N LEU A 98 2.20 15.40 -27.15
CA LEU A 98 2.44 16.80 -26.79
C LEU A 98 3.54 17.44 -27.64
N HIS A 99 4.65 16.72 -27.85
CA HIS A 99 5.73 17.20 -28.69
C HIS A 99 5.27 17.41 -30.14
N ASP A 100 4.58 16.45 -30.73
CA ASP A 100 4.10 16.51 -32.12
C ASP A 100 3.07 17.63 -32.32
N LEU A 101 2.26 17.93 -31.30
CA LEU A 101 1.32 19.04 -31.33
C LEU A 101 2.02 20.41 -31.18
N MET A 102 2.95 20.52 -30.23
CA MET A 102 3.55 21.80 -29.84
C MET A 102 4.73 22.20 -30.73
N ALA A 103 5.62 21.26 -31.09
CA ALA A 103 6.85 21.56 -31.80
C ALA A 103 6.63 22.28 -33.14
N PRO A 104 5.69 21.86 -34.03
CA PRO A 104 5.47 22.56 -35.30
C PRO A 104 4.97 24.00 -35.10
N ARG A 105 4.16 24.24 -34.06
CA ARG A 105 3.64 25.59 -33.74
C ARG A 105 4.75 26.48 -33.22
N ILE A 106 5.57 25.97 -32.30
CA ILE A 106 6.75 26.69 -31.78
C ILE A 106 7.73 27.00 -32.91
N SER A 107 8.06 26.01 -33.75
CA SER A 107 8.94 26.20 -34.91
C SER A 107 8.40 27.24 -35.89
N ARG A 108 7.08 27.26 -36.12
CA ARG A 108 6.45 28.28 -36.97
C ARG A 108 6.60 29.68 -36.40
N VAL A 109 6.35 29.87 -35.10
CA VAL A 109 6.52 31.17 -34.43
C VAL A 109 7.98 31.63 -34.51
N VAL A 110 8.92 30.76 -34.15
CA VAL A 110 10.36 31.06 -34.24
C VAL A 110 10.78 31.38 -35.67
N GLY A 111 10.27 30.62 -36.66
CA GLY A 111 10.52 30.84 -38.08
C GLY A 111 10.00 32.19 -38.57
N LEU A 112 8.77 32.57 -38.18
CA LEU A 112 8.20 33.89 -38.48
C LEU A 112 9.03 35.01 -37.89
N CYS A 113 9.40 34.93 -36.60
CA CYS A 113 10.28 35.92 -35.96
C CYS A 113 11.59 36.10 -36.74
N ARG A 114 12.24 34.99 -37.14
CA ARG A 114 13.47 35.03 -37.94
C ARG A 114 13.25 35.67 -39.32
N MET A 115 12.17 35.30 -40.02
CA MET A 115 11.85 35.88 -41.34
C MET A 115 11.62 37.39 -41.25
N TYR A 116 10.97 37.87 -40.19
CA TYR A 116 10.71 39.29 -39.98
C TYR A 116 11.90 40.05 -39.34
N GLY A 117 13.03 39.38 -39.13
CA GLY A 117 14.23 39.99 -38.53
C GLY A 117 14.03 40.43 -37.08
N VAL A 118 13.08 39.83 -36.38
CA VAL A 118 12.73 40.19 -34.99
C VAL A 118 13.27 39.12 -34.05
N SER A 119 13.99 39.54 -33.01
CA SER A 119 14.49 38.62 -31.99
C SER A 119 13.31 37.93 -31.30
N VAL A 120 13.29 36.60 -31.23
CA VAL A 120 12.21 35.84 -30.54
C VAL A 120 12.01 36.35 -29.12
N ARG A 121 13.12 36.63 -28.42
CA ARG A 121 13.12 37.16 -27.05
C ARG A 121 12.57 38.58 -26.97
N GLU A 122 13.01 39.47 -27.87
CA GLU A 122 12.54 40.86 -27.89
C GLU A 122 11.11 40.97 -28.42
N THR A 123 10.70 40.12 -29.36
CA THR A 123 9.33 40.04 -29.89
C THR A 123 8.39 39.64 -28.77
N LEU A 124 8.72 38.56 -28.04
CA LEU A 124 7.95 38.14 -26.87
C LEU A 124 7.87 39.30 -25.86
N VAL A 125 8.99 39.87 -25.43
CA VAL A 125 9.00 40.98 -24.45
C VAL A 125 8.24 42.23 -24.91
N THR A 126 8.36 42.62 -26.18
CA THR A 126 7.71 43.83 -26.73
C THR A 126 6.21 43.62 -26.92
N PHE A 127 5.76 42.43 -27.34
CA PHE A 127 4.34 42.05 -27.36
C PHE A 127 3.73 41.96 -25.94
N TYR A 128 4.54 41.80 -24.88
CA TYR A 128 4.08 41.71 -23.49
C TYR A 128 4.02 43.02 -22.73
N SER A 129 4.83 43.99 -23.12
CA SER A 129 4.99 45.22 -22.36
C SER A 129 4.55 46.47 -23.11
N THR A 130 4.40 46.41 -24.43
CA THR A 130 4.12 47.60 -25.25
C THR A 130 3.16 47.29 -26.40
N THR A 131 2.20 48.18 -26.61
CA THR A 131 1.28 48.13 -27.76
C THR A 131 1.96 48.38 -29.10
N THR A 132 3.26 48.70 -29.12
CA THR A 132 4.03 49.02 -30.32
C THR A 132 5.41 48.37 -30.32
N TYR A 133 5.85 47.82 -31.46
CA TYR A 133 7.22 47.31 -31.65
C TYR A 133 7.87 47.92 -32.91
N ARG A 134 9.21 47.98 -32.95
CA ARG A 134 9.95 48.40 -34.16
C ARG A 134 10.30 47.20 -35.03
N ASN A 135 9.98 47.25 -36.33
CA ASN A 135 10.39 46.21 -37.29
C ASN A 135 11.90 46.31 -37.64
N GLY A 136 12.40 45.37 -38.45
CA GLY A 136 13.81 45.32 -38.88
C GLY A 136 14.27 46.54 -39.70
N GLN A 137 13.35 47.41 -40.12
CA GLN A 137 13.57 48.66 -40.83
C GLN A 137 13.48 49.89 -39.90
N GLY A 138 13.19 49.67 -38.62
CA GLY A 138 13.08 50.72 -37.59
C GLY A 138 11.71 51.38 -37.48
N GLU A 139 10.69 50.89 -38.19
CA GLU A 139 9.35 51.46 -38.20
C GLU A 139 8.50 50.94 -37.02
N LEU A 140 7.75 51.84 -36.37
CA LEU A 140 6.84 51.51 -35.26
C LEU A 140 5.53 50.90 -35.78
N VAL A 141 5.26 49.65 -35.38
CA VAL A 141 4.04 48.90 -35.73
C VAL A 141 3.16 48.77 -34.48
N ASP A 142 1.89 49.17 -34.58
CA ASP A 142 0.87 49.06 -33.51
C ASP A 142 0.16 47.70 -33.55
N ALA A 143 0.34 46.92 -32.48
CA ALA A 143 -0.19 45.57 -32.32
C ALA A 143 -1.38 45.51 -31.34
N GLY A 144 -2.03 46.64 -31.05
CA GLY A 144 -3.08 46.84 -30.03
C GLY A 144 -4.37 46.01 -30.11
N ARG A 145 -4.39 44.88 -30.85
CA ARG A 145 -5.55 43.97 -30.95
C ARG A 145 -5.27 42.50 -30.63
N LEU A 146 -4.04 42.15 -30.23
CA LEU A 146 -3.72 40.81 -29.76
C LEU A 146 -3.67 40.83 -28.23
N GLU A 147 -4.61 40.12 -27.60
CA GLU A 147 -4.66 39.94 -26.14
C GLU A 147 -3.30 39.52 -25.59
N ARG A 148 -2.94 40.09 -24.44
CA ARG A 148 -1.70 39.83 -23.69
C ARG A 148 -1.40 38.32 -23.65
N ILE A 149 -0.35 37.88 -24.32
CA ILE A 149 0.26 36.57 -24.03
C ILE A 149 1.30 36.82 -22.90
N MET A 150 2.04 35.84 -22.36
CA MET A 150 2.97 36.04 -21.20
C MET A 150 4.43 35.70 -21.58
N SER A 151 5.47 36.22 -20.91
CA SER A 151 6.92 35.99 -21.26
C SER A 151 7.29 34.51 -21.51
N ALA A 152 8.42 34.21 -22.15
CA ALA A 152 8.82 32.81 -22.38
C ALA A 152 8.91 31.99 -21.07
N ASP A 153 9.50 32.61 -20.03
CA ASP A 153 9.61 32.02 -18.68
C ASP A 153 8.22 31.94 -18.00
N ASP A 154 7.32 32.89 -18.30
CA ASP A 154 5.94 32.88 -17.81
C ASP A 154 5.05 31.90 -18.58
N ILE A 155 5.30 31.63 -19.87
CA ILE A 155 4.62 30.62 -20.69
C ILE A 155 5.02 29.24 -20.20
N GLU A 156 6.32 29.00 -20.02
CA GLU A 156 6.82 27.75 -19.44
C GLU A 156 6.23 27.53 -18.06
N SER A 157 6.27 28.55 -17.19
CA SER A 157 5.68 28.49 -15.86
C SER A 157 4.16 28.30 -15.90
N SER A 158 3.46 28.94 -16.83
CA SER A 158 2.00 28.83 -16.99
C SER A 158 1.61 27.43 -17.48
N ILE A 159 2.31 26.88 -18.49
CA ILE A 159 2.11 25.51 -18.97
C ILE A 159 2.39 24.52 -17.83
N ILE A 160 3.51 24.67 -17.12
CA ILE A 160 3.86 23.83 -15.97
C ILE A 160 2.79 23.93 -14.88
N ASN A 161 2.29 25.13 -14.57
CA ASN A 161 1.29 25.34 -13.53
C ASN A 161 -0.09 24.80 -13.94
N SER A 162 -0.51 24.95 -15.20
CA SER A 162 -1.73 24.35 -15.73
C SER A 162 -1.65 22.83 -15.70
N VAL A 163 -0.53 22.23 -16.10
CA VAL A 163 -0.30 20.78 -16.01
C VAL A 163 -0.31 20.33 -14.54
N LYS A 164 0.35 21.05 -13.64
CA LYS A 164 0.33 20.75 -12.19
C LYS A 164 -1.08 20.84 -11.60
N ALA A 165 -1.91 21.78 -12.05
CA ALA A 165 -3.29 21.92 -11.59
C ALA A 165 -4.15 20.70 -12.00
N ILE A 166 -3.94 20.17 -13.22
CA ILE A 166 -4.60 18.95 -13.69
C ILE A 166 -4.15 17.75 -12.86
N ILE A 167 -2.84 17.56 -12.67
CA ILE A 167 -2.26 16.46 -11.87
C ILE A 167 -2.79 16.46 -10.44
N ARG A 168 -2.94 17.64 -9.83
CA ARG A 168 -3.40 17.80 -8.44
C ARG A 168 -4.92 17.78 -8.30
N SER A 169 -5.68 17.63 -9.39
CA SER A 169 -7.13 17.54 -9.27
C SER A 169 -7.50 16.17 -8.68
N ASP A 170 -8.01 16.17 -7.45
CA ASP A 170 -8.41 14.95 -6.71
C ASP A 170 -9.61 14.20 -7.34
N SER A 171 -10.03 14.60 -8.54
CA SER A 171 -11.27 14.16 -9.20
C SER A 171 -11.04 13.39 -10.49
N ILE A 172 -9.80 12.96 -10.79
CA ILE A 172 -9.51 12.08 -11.91
C ILE A 172 -10.16 10.71 -11.64
N LYS A 173 -11.37 10.53 -12.18
CA LYS A 173 -12.06 9.24 -12.26
C LYS A 173 -11.85 8.71 -13.66
N LEU A 174 -11.16 7.58 -13.77
CA LEU A 174 -11.06 6.83 -15.00
C LEU A 174 -12.30 5.95 -15.11
N ASN A 175 -12.97 6.02 -16.26
CA ASN A 175 -13.99 5.04 -16.63
C ASN A 175 -13.31 3.85 -17.34
N ASP A 176 -13.99 2.70 -17.40
CA ASP A 176 -13.42 1.47 -17.98
C ASP A 176 -13.04 1.63 -19.46
N ASP A 177 -13.69 2.52 -20.21
CA ASP A 177 -13.39 2.86 -21.61
C ASP A 177 -12.13 3.71 -21.79
N GLN A 178 -11.59 4.26 -20.70
CA GLN A 178 -10.37 5.09 -20.69
C GLN A 178 -9.14 4.30 -20.20
N LEU A 179 -9.31 3.04 -19.80
CA LEU A 179 -8.23 2.20 -19.34
C LEU A 179 -7.61 1.44 -20.52
N PRO A 180 -6.28 1.29 -20.56
CA PRO A 180 -5.64 0.43 -21.55
C PRO A 180 -6.15 -1.01 -21.44
N ASP A 181 -6.31 -1.72 -22.56
CA ASP A 181 -6.84 -3.10 -22.58
C ASP A 181 -6.07 -4.08 -21.68
N ASP A 182 -4.79 -3.82 -21.42
CA ASP A 182 -3.90 -4.63 -20.59
C ASP A 182 -3.87 -4.19 -19.11
N HIS A 183 -4.77 -3.31 -18.68
CA HIS A 183 -4.78 -2.81 -17.30
C HIS A 183 -5.07 -3.93 -16.29
N PRO A 184 -4.26 -4.10 -15.21
CA PRO A 184 -4.49 -5.13 -14.20
C PRO A 184 -5.61 -4.80 -13.20
N GLY A 185 -6.40 -3.75 -13.49
CA GLY A 185 -7.41 -3.22 -12.56
C GLY A 185 -6.81 -2.48 -11.36
N ALA A 186 -7.69 -2.11 -10.41
CA ALA A 186 -7.30 -1.44 -9.18
C ALA A 186 -6.57 -2.38 -8.22
N TYR A 187 -5.58 -1.84 -7.48
CA TYR A 187 -4.88 -2.60 -6.45
C TYR A 187 -5.88 -3.13 -5.40
N PRO A 188 -5.94 -4.46 -5.16
CA PRO A 188 -6.97 -5.02 -4.30
C PRO A 188 -6.83 -4.61 -2.83
N LYS A 189 -7.91 -4.08 -2.24
CA LYS A 189 -7.93 -3.61 -0.82
C LYS A 189 -7.62 -4.72 0.18
N ASN A 190 -7.98 -5.96 -0.13
CA ASN A 190 -7.69 -7.14 0.68
C ASN A 190 -6.18 -7.44 0.73
N VAL A 191 -5.46 -7.28 -0.37
CA VAL A 191 -3.99 -7.43 -0.42
C VAL A 191 -3.34 -6.36 0.45
N PHE A 192 -3.80 -5.11 0.37
CA PHE A 192 -3.29 -4.02 1.21
C PHE A 192 -3.49 -4.30 2.71
N ARG A 193 -4.66 -4.82 3.10
CA ARG A 193 -4.93 -5.23 4.49
C ARG A 193 -4.10 -6.45 4.90
N ALA A 194 -3.90 -7.41 3.99
CA ALA A 194 -3.08 -8.58 4.23
C ALA A 194 -1.62 -8.18 4.49
N MET A 195 -1.05 -7.25 3.70
CA MET A 195 0.31 -6.75 3.92
C MET A 195 0.51 -6.24 5.34
N LYS A 196 -0.44 -5.45 5.86
CA LYS A 196 -0.38 -4.92 7.24
C LYS A 196 -0.36 -6.02 8.31
N ASN A 197 -0.94 -7.17 8.01
CA ASN A 197 -1.07 -8.31 8.91
C ASN A 197 -0.09 -9.44 8.58
N THR A 198 0.98 -9.13 7.83
CA THR A 198 2.05 -10.09 7.52
C THR A 198 3.41 -9.54 7.98
N PRO A 199 4.36 -10.39 8.39
CA PRO A 199 5.70 -9.94 8.74
C PRO A 199 6.41 -9.33 7.54
N SER A 200 7.23 -8.30 7.78
CA SER A 200 8.00 -7.67 6.71
C SER A 200 9.05 -8.62 6.12
N PRO A 201 9.57 -8.34 4.90
CA PRO A 201 10.64 -9.13 4.30
C PRO A 201 11.87 -9.28 5.21
N ALA A 202 12.21 -8.25 5.98
CA ALA A 202 13.31 -8.29 6.94
C ALA A 202 13.01 -9.22 8.13
N GLN A 203 11.78 -9.18 8.65
CA GLN A 203 11.33 -10.10 9.71
C GLN A 203 11.32 -11.55 9.22
N LEU A 204 10.85 -11.79 7.98
CA LEU A 204 10.89 -13.11 7.34
C LEU A 204 12.32 -13.61 7.11
N ALA A 205 13.24 -12.74 6.67
CA ALA A 205 14.64 -13.08 6.50
C ALA A 205 15.30 -13.46 7.82
N ARG A 206 15.04 -12.70 8.90
CA ARG A 206 15.54 -13.01 10.24
C ARG A 206 14.96 -14.32 10.78
N ALA A 207 13.66 -14.57 10.56
CA ALA A 207 13.00 -15.82 10.94
C ALA A 207 13.50 -17.05 10.18
N LYS A 208 14.21 -16.90 9.04
CA LYS A 208 14.89 -18.03 8.37
C LYS A 208 16.17 -18.45 9.10
N CYS A 209 16.87 -17.50 9.73
CA CYS A 209 18.16 -17.74 10.37
C CYS A 209 18.05 -17.98 11.88
N ASP A 210 16.96 -17.54 12.52
CA ASP A 210 16.76 -17.59 13.96
C ASP A 210 15.44 -18.27 14.30
N ALA A 211 15.53 -19.51 14.82
CA ALA A 211 14.39 -20.33 15.16
C ALA A 211 13.60 -19.78 16.37
N GLU A 212 14.28 -19.13 17.32
CA GLU A 212 13.64 -18.52 18.49
C GLU A 212 12.87 -17.26 18.08
N TYR A 213 13.48 -16.42 17.24
CA TYR A 213 12.82 -15.26 16.66
C TYR A 213 11.62 -15.67 15.80
N LYS A 214 11.76 -16.74 15.01
CA LYS A 214 10.65 -17.31 14.24
C LYS A 214 9.50 -17.68 15.17
N GLU A 215 9.75 -18.43 16.25
CA GLU A 215 8.71 -18.80 17.20
C GLU A 215 8.02 -17.56 17.79
N LYS A 216 8.79 -16.59 18.30
CA LYS A 216 8.26 -15.35 18.89
C LYS A 216 7.47 -14.47 17.90
N LEU A 217 7.93 -14.38 16.66
CA LEU A 217 7.24 -13.65 15.59
C LEU A 217 5.89 -14.28 15.24
N PHE A 218 5.82 -15.60 15.26
CA PHE A 218 4.61 -16.31 14.84
C PHE A 218 3.69 -16.72 16.00
N THR A 219 4.14 -16.66 17.25
CA THR A 219 3.28 -16.70 18.45
C THR A 219 2.62 -15.35 18.73
N GLY A 220 3.04 -14.28 18.04
CA GLY A 220 2.52 -12.93 18.21
C GLY A 220 3.18 -12.14 19.35
N GLU A 221 4.27 -12.65 19.92
CA GLU A 221 5.08 -11.93 20.90
C GLU A 221 5.85 -10.76 20.26
N ILE A 222 6.22 -10.91 18.98
CA ILE A 222 6.82 -9.84 18.18
C ILE A 222 5.78 -9.34 17.16
N PRO A 223 5.42 -8.05 17.17
CA PRO A 223 4.48 -7.50 16.21
C PRO A 223 5.10 -7.46 14.81
N PHE A 224 4.24 -7.53 13.79
CA PHE A 224 4.67 -7.33 12.41
C PHE A 224 5.00 -5.85 12.19
N SER A 225 6.22 -5.58 11.72
CA SER A 225 6.71 -4.23 11.49
C SER A 225 6.55 -3.89 10.01
N ASN A 226 5.39 -3.36 9.63
CA ASN A 226 5.16 -2.86 8.28
C ASN A 226 5.40 -1.35 8.24
N LEU A 227 6.68 -0.98 8.15
CA LEU A 227 7.18 0.34 7.78
C LEU A 227 8.23 0.15 6.69
#